data_AF-A0A6J5UGU2-F1
#
_entry.id   AF-A0A6J5UGU2-F1
#
_cell.length_a   1.000
_cell.length_b   1.000
_cell.length_c   1.000
_cell.angle_alpha   90.00
_cell.angle_beta   90.00
_cell.angle_gamma   90.00
#
_symmetry.space_group_name_H-M   'P 1'
#
loop_
_entity.id
_entity.type
_entity.pdbx_description
1 polymer ?
#
loop_
_entity_poly.entity_id
_entity_poly.type
_entity_poly.pdbx_seq_one_letter_code
_entity_poly.pdbx_strand_id
1 'polypeptide(L)'
;MAVPVPSRQLFIAGEWREALLEKRIPIINPATEEIVGDIAAATAEDVDMAVDAARTAFFSNEGKDWSSASGAYRAKFLRAISDMILERKSLLAKLETIDTGKPLDEAISDMESCASCFKYYAELAEALDLKQKITVPIQQPAVIQDPCP
;
A
#
# COMPACT_ATOMS: atom_id res chain seq x y z
N MET A 1 -25.19 2.78 15.28
CA MET A 1 -24.99 2.81 13.82
C MET A 1 -24.23 1.54 13.44
N ALA A 2 -24.93 0.46 13.09
CA ALA A 2 -24.27 -0.76 12.65
C ALA A 2 -24.01 -0.67 11.14
N VAL A 3 -22.73 -0.66 10.74
CA VAL A 3 -22.36 -0.98 9.35
C VAL A 3 -21.97 -2.45 9.30
N PRO A 4 -22.35 -3.20 8.24
CA PRO A 4 -21.95 -4.59 8.11
C PRO A 4 -20.43 -4.67 7.93
N VAL A 5 -19.76 -5.42 8.80
CA VAL A 5 -18.32 -5.69 8.68
C VAL A 5 -18.12 -6.67 7.51
N PRO A 6 -17.32 -6.31 6.48
CA PRO A 6 -17.11 -7.21 5.35
C PRO A 6 -16.31 -8.45 5.74
N SER A 7 -16.77 -9.64 5.37
CA SER A 7 -15.95 -10.85 5.38
C SER A 7 -15.23 -10.96 4.03
N ARG A 8 -13.90 -10.93 4.06
CA ARG A 8 -13.04 -10.95 2.87
C ARG A 8 -12.01 -12.08 2.95
N GLN A 9 -11.56 -12.50 1.77
CA GLN A 9 -10.41 -13.37 1.58
C GLN A 9 -9.08 -12.58 1.58
N LEU A 10 -7.96 -13.24 1.29
CA LEU A 10 -6.68 -12.58 1.02
C LEU A 10 -6.75 -11.88 -0.34
N PHE A 11 -6.12 -10.70 -0.47
CA PHE A 11 -6.01 -10.01 -1.76
C PHE A 11 -4.62 -10.22 -2.35
N ILE A 12 -4.50 -11.17 -3.29
CA ILE A 12 -3.22 -11.60 -3.89
C ILE A 12 -3.37 -11.59 -5.41
N ALA A 13 -2.38 -11.03 -6.12
CA ALA A 13 -2.35 -10.93 -7.58
C ALA A 13 -3.58 -10.23 -8.21
N GLY A 14 -4.18 -9.27 -7.50
CA GLY A 14 -5.35 -8.52 -7.98
C GLY A 14 -6.69 -9.24 -7.77
N GLU A 15 -6.70 -10.37 -7.07
CA GLU A 15 -7.89 -11.20 -6.84
C GLU A 15 -8.09 -11.50 -5.35
N TRP A 16 -9.34 -11.77 -4.98
CA TRP A 16 -9.69 -12.31 -3.67
C TRP A 16 -9.51 -13.84 -3.67
N ARG A 17 -8.67 -14.37 -2.78
CA ARG A 17 -8.31 -15.80 -2.72
C ARG A 17 -8.35 -16.31 -1.29
N GLU A 18 -9.05 -17.42 -1.07
CA GLU A 18 -9.10 -18.07 0.24
C GLU A 18 -7.67 -18.38 0.74
N ALA A 19 -7.47 -18.26 2.04
CA ALA A 19 -6.22 -18.72 2.65
C ALA A 19 -6.08 -20.22 2.47
N LEU A 20 -4.86 -20.72 2.27
CA LEU A 20 -4.58 -22.12 1.94
C LEU A 20 -5.23 -23.12 2.92
N LEU A 21 -5.20 -22.81 4.22
CA LEU A 21 -5.80 -23.65 5.26
C LEU A 21 -7.25 -23.30 5.60
N GLU A 22 -7.86 -22.36 4.86
CA GLU A 22 -9.23 -21.85 5.06
C GLU A 22 -9.52 -21.40 6.51
N LYS A 23 -8.46 -21.10 7.27
CA LYS A 23 -8.56 -20.62 8.66
C LYS A 23 -8.96 -19.15 8.67
N ARG A 24 -9.71 -18.77 9.69
CA ARG A 24 -10.15 -17.41 9.93
C ARG A 24 -9.94 -17.03 11.39
N ILE A 25 -9.73 -15.76 11.65
CA ILE A 25 -9.62 -15.19 13.01
C ILE A 25 -10.75 -14.17 13.22
N PRO A 26 -11.36 -14.14 14.42
CA PRO A 26 -12.47 -13.24 14.70
C PRO A 26 -12.00 -11.79 14.82
N ILE A 27 -12.86 -10.87 14.38
CA ILE A 27 -12.75 -9.43 14.65
C ILE A 27 -13.63 -9.15 15.87
N ILE A 28 -13.05 -8.55 16.92
CA ILE A 28 -13.73 -8.24 18.17
C ILE A 28 -13.86 -6.73 18.29
N ASN A 29 -15.07 -6.22 18.52
CA ASN A 29 -15.27 -4.80 18.78
C ASN A 29 -14.80 -4.46 20.21
N PRO A 30 -13.77 -3.61 20.39
CA PRO A 30 -13.22 -3.33 21.71
C PRO A 30 -14.20 -2.64 22.67
N ALA A 31 -15.25 -1.98 22.15
CA ALA A 31 -16.24 -1.29 22.97
C ALA A 31 -17.32 -2.22 23.55
N THR A 32 -17.54 -3.39 22.94
CA THR A 32 -18.59 -4.34 23.36
C THR A 32 -18.06 -5.73 23.68
N GLU A 33 -16.81 -6.04 23.34
CA GLU A 33 -16.18 -7.36 23.43
C GLU A 33 -16.87 -8.43 22.56
N GLU A 34 -17.80 -8.04 21.70
CA GLU A 34 -18.53 -8.94 20.81
C GLU A 34 -17.77 -9.19 19.51
N ILE A 35 -17.91 -10.40 18.97
CA ILE A 35 -17.43 -10.74 17.63
C ILE A 35 -18.31 -10.03 16.59
N VAL A 36 -17.69 -9.19 15.76
CA VAL A 36 -18.39 -8.40 14.72
C VAL A 36 -18.10 -8.88 13.30
N GLY A 37 -17.16 -9.80 13.13
CA GLY A 37 -16.79 -10.38 11.84
C GLY A 37 -15.57 -11.28 11.96
N ASP A 38 -14.93 -11.55 10.82
CA ASP A 38 -13.74 -12.39 10.73
C ASP A 38 -12.87 -11.99 9.53
N ILE A 39 -11.58 -12.31 9.62
CA ILE A 39 -10.60 -12.15 8.53
C ILE A 39 -9.88 -13.48 8.27
N ALA A 40 -9.42 -13.66 7.02
CA ALA A 40 -8.63 -14.84 6.64
C ALA A 40 -7.30 -14.87 7.40
N ALA A 41 -6.93 -16.05 7.91
CA ALA A 41 -5.70 -16.29 8.67
C ALA A 41 -4.65 -16.91 7.75
N ALA A 42 -3.80 -16.05 7.16
CA ALA A 42 -2.75 -16.44 6.23
C ALA A 42 -1.66 -17.31 6.89
N THR A 43 -1.07 -18.18 6.09
CA THR A 43 0.05 -19.08 6.42
C THR A 43 1.33 -18.65 5.72
N ALA A 44 2.44 -19.36 5.96
CA ALA A 44 3.72 -19.09 5.29
C ALA A 44 3.60 -19.33 3.77
N GLU A 45 2.82 -20.32 3.36
CA GLU A 45 2.56 -20.67 1.98
C GLU A 45 1.75 -19.57 1.26
N ASP A 46 0.77 -18.97 1.94
CA ASP A 46 0.04 -17.81 1.41
C ASP A 46 0.99 -16.59 1.23
N VAL A 47 1.98 -16.44 2.11
CA VAL A 47 3.02 -15.41 1.99
C VAL A 47 3.89 -15.68 0.77
N ASP A 48 4.33 -16.92 0.55
CA ASP A 48 5.11 -17.29 -0.65
C ASP A 48 4.34 -16.95 -1.93
N MET A 49 3.04 -17.26 -2.00
CA MET A 49 2.17 -16.90 -3.12
C MET A 49 2.08 -15.38 -3.32
N ALA A 50 1.96 -14.60 -2.24
CA ALA A 50 1.92 -13.15 -2.30
C ALA A 50 3.25 -12.55 -2.79
N VAL A 51 4.38 -13.10 -2.33
CA VAL A 51 5.73 -12.68 -2.73
C VAL A 51 5.97 -13.00 -4.21
N ASP A 52 5.60 -14.18 -4.67
CA ASP A 52 5.74 -14.56 -6.08
C ASP A 52 4.88 -13.68 -7.00
N ALA A 53 3.65 -13.36 -6.59
CA ALA A 53 2.80 -12.41 -7.30
C ALA A 53 3.43 -11.00 -7.36
N ALA A 54 3.98 -10.53 -6.24
CA ALA A 54 4.65 -9.23 -6.18
C ALA A 54 5.92 -9.20 -7.06
N ARG A 55 6.72 -10.27 -7.07
CA ARG A 55 7.89 -10.41 -7.97
C ARG A 55 7.46 -10.42 -9.42
N THR A 56 6.38 -11.13 -9.74
CA THR A 56 5.82 -11.16 -11.09
C THR A 56 5.41 -9.76 -11.54
N ALA A 57 4.67 -9.01 -10.72
CA ALA A 57 4.30 -7.62 -11.02
C ALA A 57 5.52 -6.68 -11.12
N PHE A 58 6.58 -6.94 -10.35
CA PHE A 58 7.82 -6.16 -10.41
C PHE A 58 8.57 -6.35 -11.73
N PHE A 59 8.58 -7.57 -12.28
CA PHE A 59 9.31 -7.89 -13.51
C PHE A 59 8.43 -7.98 -14.76
N SER A 60 7.10 -7.88 -14.64
CA SER A 60 6.19 -8.02 -15.78
C SER A 60 6.49 -6.97 -16.85
N ASN A 61 6.49 -7.41 -18.12
CA ASN A 61 6.83 -6.55 -19.25
C ASN A 61 8.18 -5.82 -19.06
N GLU A 62 9.20 -6.53 -18.60
CA GLU A 62 10.52 -5.96 -18.24
C GLU A 62 10.42 -4.86 -17.16
N GLY A 63 9.42 -4.98 -16.29
CA GLY A 63 9.07 -4.01 -15.25
C GLY A 63 8.28 -2.80 -15.75
N LYS A 64 7.99 -2.68 -17.06
CA LYS A 64 7.33 -1.48 -17.63
C LYS A 64 5.91 -1.27 -17.10
N ASP A 65 5.27 -2.32 -16.62
CA ASP A 65 3.92 -2.22 -16.06
C ASP A 65 3.92 -1.58 -14.66
N TRP A 66 5.03 -1.68 -13.91
CA TRP A 66 5.09 -1.12 -12.55
C TRP A 66 6.47 -0.59 -12.13
N SER A 67 7.47 -1.47 -11.97
CA SER A 67 8.76 -1.13 -11.34
C SER A 67 9.57 -0.09 -12.13
N SER A 68 9.55 -0.20 -13.46
CA SER A 68 10.24 0.71 -14.39
C SER A 68 9.32 1.74 -15.04
N ALA A 69 8.01 1.70 -14.75
CA ALA A 69 7.06 2.71 -15.18
C ALA A 69 7.47 4.12 -14.73
N SER A 70 6.99 5.15 -15.43
CA SER A 70 7.23 6.52 -14.98
C SER A 70 6.53 6.81 -13.66
N GLY A 71 7.09 7.73 -12.89
CA GLY A 71 6.48 8.29 -11.71
C GLY A 71 5.11 8.89 -12.01
N ALA A 72 4.99 9.62 -13.12
CA ALA A 72 3.71 10.15 -13.62
C ALA A 72 2.66 9.05 -13.91
N TYR A 73 3.07 7.88 -14.38
CA TYR A 73 2.16 6.75 -14.57
C TYR A 73 1.66 6.22 -13.23
N ARG A 74 2.55 5.95 -12.27
CA ARG A 74 2.18 5.47 -10.92
C ARG A 74 1.34 6.49 -10.15
N ALA A 75 1.60 7.78 -10.33
CA ALA A 75 0.86 8.86 -9.68
C ALA A 75 -0.64 8.83 -10.01
N LYS A 76 -1.03 8.34 -11.20
CA LYS A 76 -2.45 8.16 -11.55
C LYS A 76 -3.16 7.20 -10.59
N PHE A 77 -2.51 6.09 -10.24
CA PHE A 77 -3.06 5.10 -9.31
C PHE A 77 -3.13 5.64 -7.89
N LEU A 78 -2.08 6.33 -7.43
CA LEU A 78 -2.05 6.93 -6.09
C LEU A 78 -3.17 7.96 -5.91
N ARG A 79 -3.42 8.80 -6.92
CA ARG A 79 -4.56 9.75 -6.90
C ARG A 79 -5.90 9.03 -6.93
N ALA A 80 -6.06 8.01 -7.78
CA ALA A 80 -7.28 7.21 -7.80
C ALA A 80 -7.58 6.56 -6.43
N ILE A 81 -6.56 6.06 -5.73
CA ILE A 81 -6.71 5.51 -4.37
C ILE A 81 -7.15 6.61 -3.39
N SER A 82 -6.51 7.78 -3.42
CA SER A 82 -6.91 8.94 -2.61
C SER A 82 -8.38 9.30 -2.82
N ASP A 83 -8.82 9.41 -4.08
CA ASP A 83 -10.19 9.76 -4.43
C ASP A 83 -11.18 8.69 -3.94
N MET A 84 -10.85 7.41 -4.09
CA MET A 84 -11.68 6.30 -3.60
C MET A 84 -11.79 6.25 -2.07
N ILE A 85 -10.73 6.62 -1.34
CA ILE A 85 -10.77 6.74 0.12
C ILE A 85 -11.75 7.85 0.53
N LEU A 86 -11.67 9.03 -0.12
CA LEU A 86 -12.55 10.16 0.17
C LEU A 86 -14.01 9.87 -0.19
N GLU A 87 -14.26 9.20 -1.32
CA GLU A 87 -15.58 8.76 -1.73
C GLU A 87 -16.23 7.85 -0.67
N ARG A 88 -15.44 6.98 -0.05
CA ARG A 88 -15.90 5.99 0.95
C ARG A 88 -15.60 6.40 2.39
N LYS A 89 -15.20 7.65 2.63
CA LYS A 89 -14.70 8.16 3.92
C LYS A 89 -15.59 7.76 5.10
N SER A 90 -16.89 8.02 5.00
CA SER A 90 -17.83 7.73 6.09
C SER A 90 -17.95 6.23 6.40
N LEU A 91 -17.86 5.37 5.38
CA LEU A 91 -17.88 3.93 5.57
C LEU A 91 -16.59 3.44 6.23
N LEU A 92 -15.44 3.84 5.67
CA LEU A 92 -14.14 3.42 6.18
C LEU A 92 -13.90 3.90 7.63
N ALA A 93 -14.28 5.14 7.96
CA ALA A 93 -14.17 5.66 9.32
C ALA A 93 -15.04 4.88 10.32
N LYS A 94 -16.23 4.43 9.92
CA LYS A 94 -17.07 3.59 10.79
C LYS A 94 -16.47 2.21 11.02
N LEU A 95 -15.87 1.61 9.98
CA LEU A 95 -15.18 0.33 10.11
C LEU A 95 -13.95 0.45 11.02
N GLU A 96 -13.14 1.49 10.84
CA GLU A 96 -11.98 1.80 11.70
C GLU A 96 -12.41 1.97 13.17
N THR A 97 -13.47 2.75 13.44
CA THR A 97 -14.01 2.90 14.80
C THR A 97 -14.48 1.57 15.40
N ILE A 98 -15.13 0.70 14.60
CA ILE A 98 -15.58 -0.62 15.08
C ILE A 98 -14.39 -1.53 15.41
N ASP A 99 -13.35 -1.49 14.58
CA ASP A 99 -12.18 -2.38 14.71
C ASP A 99 -11.24 -1.94 15.84
N THR A 100 -11.02 -0.63 16.00
CA THR A 100 -10.03 -0.11 16.97
C THR A 100 -10.64 0.50 18.22
N GLY A 101 -11.95 0.78 18.23
CA GLY A 101 -12.63 1.48 19.32
C GLY A 101 -12.34 2.99 19.41
N LYS A 102 -11.66 3.58 18.41
CA LYS A 102 -11.34 5.02 18.42
C LYS A 102 -12.59 5.88 18.15
N PRO A 103 -12.66 7.12 18.69
CA PRO A 103 -13.73 8.06 18.37
C PRO A 103 -13.92 8.26 16.85
N LEU A 104 -15.18 8.42 16.41
CA LEU A 104 -15.52 8.50 14.99
C LEU A 104 -14.93 9.74 14.31
N ASP A 105 -14.81 10.85 15.02
CA ASP A 105 -14.17 12.08 14.56
C ASP A 105 -12.68 11.90 14.32
N GLU A 106 -11.99 11.15 15.18
CA GLU A 106 -10.59 10.73 14.97
C GLU A 106 -10.48 9.84 13.72
N ALA A 107 -11.32 8.81 13.58
CA ALA A 107 -11.32 7.93 12.42
C ALA A 107 -11.63 8.66 11.10
N ILE A 108 -12.51 9.68 11.11
CA ILE A 108 -12.75 10.54 9.94
C ILE A 108 -11.47 11.31 9.57
N SER A 109 -10.76 11.82 10.56
CA SER A 109 -9.51 12.56 10.36
C SER A 109 -8.39 11.66 9.82
N ASP A 110 -8.36 10.40 10.24
CA ASP A 110 -7.45 9.38 9.70
C ASP A 110 -7.69 9.13 8.21
N MET A 111 -8.96 9.03 7.77
CA MET A 111 -9.29 8.84 6.35
C MET A 111 -8.85 10.03 5.48
N GLU A 112 -9.00 11.25 5.99
CA GLU A 112 -8.55 12.47 5.32
C GLU A 112 -7.02 12.54 5.25
N SER A 113 -6.33 12.14 6.32
CA SER A 113 -4.88 12.06 6.39
C SER A 113 -4.33 10.99 5.46
N CYS A 114 -4.97 9.82 5.39
CA CYS A 114 -4.61 8.72 4.49
C CYS A 114 -4.73 9.14 3.02
N ALA A 115 -5.85 9.75 2.62
CA ALA A 115 -6.04 10.28 1.28
C ALA A 115 -4.99 11.36 0.94
N SER A 116 -4.72 12.28 1.87
CA SER A 116 -3.70 13.32 1.70
C SER A 116 -2.29 12.74 1.53
N CYS A 117 -1.97 11.65 2.24
CA CYS A 117 -0.71 10.94 2.12
C CYS A 117 -0.51 10.37 0.71
N PHE A 118 -1.53 9.69 0.16
CA PHE A 118 -1.50 9.18 -1.22
C PHE A 118 -1.32 10.30 -2.24
N LYS A 119 -2.05 11.41 -2.08
CA LYS A 119 -1.92 12.58 -2.95
C LYS A 119 -0.51 13.18 -2.90
N TYR A 120 0.05 13.35 -1.70
CA TYR A 120 1.42 13.85 -1.51
C TYR A 120 2.45 12.94 -2.20
N TYR A 121 2.35 11.62 -2.02
CA TYR A 121 3.26 10.69 -2.70
C TYR A 121 3.04 10.61 -4.21
N ALA A 122 1.85 10.94 -4.73
CA ALA A 122 1.64 11.08 -6.17
C ALA A 122 2.45 12.25 -6.75
N GLU A 123 2.49 13.39 -6.06
CA GLU A 123 3.31 14.55 -6.46
C GLU A 123 4.81 14.23 -6.38
N LEU A 124 5.24 13.54 -5.32
CA LEU A 124 6.63 13.08 -5.21
C LEU A 124 7.00 12.06 -6.30
N ALA A 125 6.08 11.15 -6.66
CA ALA A 125 6.29 10.19 -7.73
C ALA A 125 6.53 10.92 -9.07
N GLU A 126 5.74 11.94 -9.41
CA GLU A 126 5.97 12.76 -10.60
C GLU A 126 7.30 13.53 -10.54
N ALA A 127 7.60 14.16 -9.41
CA ALA A 127 8.85 14.87 -9.22
C ALA A 127 10.08 13.94 -9.32
N LEU A 128 9.92 12.67 -8.99
CA LEU A 128 10.97 11.66 -9.08
C LEU A 128 11.41 11.42 -10.53
N ASP A 129 10.54 11.57 -11.53
CA ASP A 129 10.89 11.39 -12.95
C ASP A 129 12.05 12.30 -13.39
N LEU A 130 12.19 13.48 -12.79
CA LEU A 130 13.26 14.43 -13.06
C LEU A 130 14.58 14.09 -12.36
N LYS A 131 14.54 13.21 -11.34
CA LYS A 131 15.67 12.92 -10.45
C LYS A 131 16.16 11.47 -10.57
N GLN A 132 15.33 10.54 -11.02
CA GLN A 132 15.68 9.13 -11.12
C GLN A 132 16.46 8.84 -12.39
N LYS A 133 17.37 7.85 -12.31
CA LYS A 133 18.17 7.36 -13.45
C LYS A 133 19.03 8.46 -14.13
N ILE A 134 19.32 9.54 -13.41
CA ILE A 134 20.27 10.56 -13.85
C ILE A 134 21.70 10.10 -13.56
N THR A 135 22.61 10.35 -14.50
CA THR A 135 24.04 10.11 -14.27
C THR A 135 24.55 11.13 -13.26
N VAL A 136 24.98 10.66 -12.09
CA VAL A 136 25.68 11.50 -11.12
C VAL A 136 27.17 11.52 -11.48
N PRO A 137 27.78 12.68 -11.79
CA PRO A 137 29.20 12.73 -12.05
C PRO A 137 29.97 12.38 -10.79
N ILE A 138 30.76 11.31 -10.83
CA ILE A 138 31.71 10.99 -9.77
C ILE A 138 32.91 11.90 -9.95
N GLN A 139 33.14 12.81 -9.01
CA GLN A 139 34.38 13.59 -8.96
C GLN A 139 35.53 12.60 -8.75
N GLN A 140 36.31 12.38 -9.80
CA GLN A 140 37.54 11.60 -9.67
C GLN A 140 38.49 12.35 -8.72
N PRO A 141 39.11 11.66 -7.74
CA PRO A 141 40.15 12.28 -6.94
C PRO A 141 41.25 12.78 -7.88
N ALA A 142 41.79 13.97 -7.59
CA ALA A 142 42.89 14.54 -8.37
C ALA A 142 44.02 13.50 -8.44
N VAL A 143 44.37 13.07 -9.65
CA VAL A 143 45.54 12.23 -9.88
C VAL A 143 46.75 13.06 -9.50
N ILE A 144 47.30 12.85 -8.31
CA ILE A 144 48.61 13.38 -7.94
C ILE A 144 49.60 12.60 -8.80
N GLN A 145 50.07 13.21 -9.89
CA GLN A 145 51.23 12.70 -10.61
C GLN A 145 52.46 13.00 -9.76
N ASP A 146 52.87 12.04 -8.95
CA ASP A 146 54.20 12.09 -8.34
C ASP A 146 55.25 12.03 -9.47
N PRO A 147 56.15 13.02 -9.59
CA PRO A 147 57.22 12.93 -10.57
C PRO A 147 58.13 11.74 -10.21
N CYS A 148 58.20 10.77 -11.11
CA CYS A 148 59.10 9.62 -11.00
C CYS A 148 60.57 10.14 -10.94
N PRO A 149 61.42 9.60 -10.05
CA PRO A 149 62.81 10.06 -9.84
C PRO A 149 63.74 9.86 -11.03
#